data_AF-M5GBQ0-F1
#
_entry.id   AF-M5GBQ0-F1
#
_cell.length_a   1.000
_cell.length_b   1.000
_cell.length_c   1.000
_cell.angle_alpha   90.00
_cell.angle_beta   90.00
_cell.angle_gamma   90.00
#
_symmetry.space_group_name_H-M   'P 1'
#
loop_
_entity.id
_entity.type
_entity.pdbx_description
1 polymer ?
#
loop_
_entity_poly.entity_id
_entity_poly.type
_entity_poly.pdbx_seq_one_letter_code
_entity_poly.pdbx_strand_id
1 'polypeptide(L)' 'MSSREDRLSSAQQTLDTLFDLSQLLNTGLDRETLATCVELIERGTNPEALAAVVQEMRKEKAGLARES' A
#
# COMPACT_ATOMS: atom_id res chain seq x y z
N MET A 1 -6.40 26.79 -16.50
CA MET A 1 -5.47 25.77 -15.99
C MET A 1 -6.00 25.31 -14.65
N SER A 2 -6.26 24.04 -14.37
CA SER A 2 -6.89 22.99 -15.17
C SER A 2 -7.33 21.98 -14.12
N SER A 3 -8.63 21.79 -13.87
CA SER A 3 -9.16 21.02 -12.72
C SER A 3 -8.65 19.57 -12.63
N ARG A 4 -7.97 19.08 -13.67
CA ARG A 4 -7.28 17.78 -13.70
C ARG A 4 -5.94 17.81 -12.96
N GLU A 5 -5.19 18.90 -13.06
CA GLU A 5 -3.92 19.09 -12.34
C GLU A 5 -4.16 19.15 -10.82
N ASP A 6 -5.24 19.83 -10.40
CA ASP A 6 -5.64 19.90 -8.99
C ASP A 6 -6.00 18.52 -8.42
N ARG A 7 -6.69 17.68 -9.20
CA ARG A 7 -7.03 16.30 -8.81
C ARG A 7 -5.80 15.40 -8.70
N LEU A 8 -4.87 15.51 -9.65
CA LEU A 8 -3.61 14.77 -9.63
C LEU A 8 -2.77 15.16 -8.40
N SER A 9 -2.68 16.47 -8.11
CA SER A 9 -1.98 16.96 -6.92
C SER A 9 -2.62 16.46 -5.63
N SER A 10 -3.96 16.48 -5.54
CA SER A 10 -4.70 15.99 -4.37
C SER A 10 -4.51 14.50 -4.13
N ALA A 11 -4.52 13.68 -5.20
CA ALA A 11 -4.28 12.25 -5.11
C ALA A 11 -2.85 11.95 -4.62
N GLN A 12 -1.86 12.69 -5.12
CA GLN A 12 -0.47 12.57 -4.70
C GLN A 12 -0.32 12.89 -3.20
N GLN A 13 -0.89 14.00 -2.74
CA GLN A 13 -0.88 14.39 -1.32
C GLN A 13 -1.55 13.37 -0.41
N THR A 14 -2.65 12.75 -0.89
CA THR A 14 -3.35 11.69 -0.15
C THR A 14 -2.44 10.47 0.00
N LEU A 15 -1.78 10.04 -1.08
CA LEU A 15 -0.82 8.94 -1.04
C LEU A 15 0.39 9.24 -0.15
N ASP A 16 0.89 10.48 -0.16
CA ASP A 16 1.99 10.92 0.71
C ASP A 16 1.59 10.82 2.18
N THR A 17 0.40 11.31 2.53
CA THR A 17 -0.14 11.24 3.89
C THR A 17 -0.32 9.79 4.35
N LEU A 18 -0.87 8.93 3.49
CA LEU A 18 -1.02 7.50 3.79
C LEU A 18 0.34 6.82 3.96
N PHE A 19 1.34 7.21 3.17
CA PHE A 19 2.69 6.66 3.29
C PHE A 19 3.32 7.05 4.63
N ASP A 20 3.22 8.32 5.04
CA ASP A 20 3.74 8.76 6.34
C ASP A 20 3.09 8.01 7.51
N LEU A 21 1.76 7.81 7.46
CA LEU A 21 1.04 6.97 8.42
C LEU A 21 1.56 5.53 8.41
N SER A 22 1.81 4.96 7.23
CA SER A 22 2.31 3.58 7.09
C SER A 22 3.70 3.40 7.73
N GLN A 23 4.55 4.43 7.67
CA GLN A 23 5.88 4.43 8.29
C GLN A 23 5.78 4.59 9.81
N LEU A 24 4.93 5.49 10.29
CA LEU A 24 4.68 5.68 11.72
C LEU A 24 4.15 4.42 12.40
N LEU A 25 3.30 3.65 11.71
CA LEU A 25 2.77 2.39 12.20
C LEU A 25 3.69 1.19 11.94
N ASN A 26 4.88 1.42 11.36
CA ASN A 26 5.83 0.39 10.98
C ASN A 26 5.22 -0.79 10.21
N THR A 27 4.30 -0.50 9.28
CA THR A 27 3.66 -1.52 8.44
C THR A 27 4.65 -2.22 7.50
N GLY A 28 5.80 -1.58 7.25
CA GLY A 28 6.84 -2.07 6.34
C GLY A 28 6.40 -2.09 4.87
N LEU A 29 5.36 -1.33 4.50
CA LEU A 29 4.97 -1.13 3.11
C LEU A 29 5.85 -0.05 2.49
N ASP A 30 6.40 -0.34 1.31
CA ASP A 30 6.98 0.69 0.45
C ASP A 30 5.86 1.45 -0.30
N ARG A 31 6.24 2.57 -0.92
CA ARG A 31 5.30 3.47 -1.59
C ARG A 31 4.55 2.80 -2.74
N GLU A 32 5.22 1.92 -3.49
CA GLU A 32 4.63 1.23 -4.64
C GLU A 32 3.60 0.19 -4.19
N THR A 33 3.95 -0.60 -3.17
CA THR A 33 3.05 -1.59 -2.56
C THR A 33 1.84 -0.91 -1.93
N LEU A 34 2.04 0.22 -1.23
CA LEU A 34 0.94 1.00 -0.65
C LEU A 34 -0.01 1.53 -1.73
N ALA A 35 0.52 2.10 -2.82
CA ALA A 35 -0.29 2.57 -3.93
C ALA A 35 -1.13 1.45 -4.56
N THR A 36 -0.51 0.27 -4.73
CA THR A 36 -1.21 -0.92 -5.22
C THR A 36 -2.33 -1.35 -4.26
N CYS A 37 -2.07 -1.33 -2.95
CA CYS A 37 -3.09 -1.66 -1.95
C CYS A 37 -4.27 -0.69 -1.98
N VAL A 38 -4.00 0.62 -2.11
CA VAL A 38 -5.04 1.65 -2.24
C VAL A 38 -5.89 1.39 -3.49
N GLU A 39 -5.27 1.14 -4.65
CA GLU A 39 -6.00 0.84 -5.88
C GLU A 39 -6.89 -0.41 -5.75
N LEU A 40 -6.39 -1.47 -5.11
CA LEU A 40 -7.18 -2.68 -4.87
C LEU A 40 -8.39 -2.40 -3.97
N ILE A 41 -8.20 -1.60 -2.91
CA ILE A 41 -9.28 -1.20 -2.00
C ILE A 41 -10.30 -0.33 -2.72
N GLU A 42 -9.86 0.63 -3.55
CA GLU A 42 -10.74 1.46 -4.38
C GLU A 42 -11.57 0.63 -5.39
N ARG A 43 -11.04 -0.51 -5.84
CA ARG A 43 -11.76 -1.49 -6.68
C ARG A 43 -12.72 -2.39 -5.91
N GLY A 44 -12.84 -2.21 -4.58
CA GLY A 44 -13.77 -2.94 -3.72
C GLY A 44 -13.15 -4.13 -2.98
N THR A 45 -11.82 -4.26 -2.97
CA THR A 45 -11.14 -5.29 -2.18
C THR A 45 -11.30 -5.01 -0.69
N ASN A 46 -11.65 -6.02 0.10
CA ASN A 46 -11.71 -5.91 1.56
C ASN A 46 -10.30 -5.66 2.14
N PRO A 47 -10.08 -4.59 2.93
CA PRO A 47 -8.75 -4.27 3.48
C PRO A 47 -8.20 -5.33 4.44
N GLU A 48 -9.04 -5.97 5.26
CA GLU A 48 -8.59 -6.99 6.21
C GLU A 48 -8.08 -8.25 5.47
N ALA A 49 -8.80 -8.69 4.44
CA ALA A 49 -8.42 -9.81 3.60
C ALA A 49 -7.12 -9.51 2.83
N LEU A 50 -6.98 -8.30 2.29
CA LEU A 50 -5.75 -7.88 1.62
C LEU A 50 -4.55 -7.88 2.59
N ALA A 51 -4.73 -7.38 3.81
CA ALA A 51 -3.69 -7.42 4.83
C ALA A 51 -3.27 -8.86 5.17
N ALA A 52 -4.22 -9.78 5.30
CA ALA A 52 -3.92 -11.21 5.54
C ALA A 52 -3.07 -11.81 4.41
N VAL A 53 -3.42 -11.54 3.15
CA VAL A 53 -2.65 -12.00 1.98
C VAL A 53 -1.23 -11.43 1.98
N VAL A 54 -1.08 -10.13 2.20
CA VAL A 54 0.25 -9.47 2.26
C VAL A 54 1.11 -10.07 3.38
N GLN A 55 0.52 -10.33 4.55
CA GLN A 55 1.23 -10.97 5.66
C GLN A 55 1.67 -12.39 5.31
N GLU A 56 0.82 -13.17 4.65
CA GLU A 56 1.15 -14.55 4.28
C GLU A 56 2.27 -14.61 3.25
N MET A 57 2.21 -13.78 2.20
CA MET A 57 3.29 -13.68 1.21
C MET A 57 4.64 -13.31 1.84
N ARG A 58 4.64 -12.43 2.85
CA ARG A 58 5.86 -12.06 3.58
C ARG A 58 6.42 -13.21 4.40
N LYS A 59 5.55 -14.01 5.04
CA LYS A 59 5.97 -15.22 5.76
C LYS A 59 6.57 -16.26 4.82
N GLU A 60 5.91 -16.53 3.69
CA GLU A 60 6.40 -17.46 2.67
C GLU A 60 7.78 -17.05 2.16
N LYS A 61 7.95 -15.76 1.79
CA LYS A 61 9.26 -15.21 1.38
C LYS A 61 10.32 -15.40 2.45
N ALA A 62 10.00 -15.16 3.71
CA ALA A 62 10.93 -15.35 4.82
C ALA A 62 11.25 -16.84 5.07
N GLY A 63 10.31 -17.74 4.83
CA GLY A 63 10.52 -19.19 4.86
C GLY A 63 11.49 -19.65 3.77
N LEU A 64 11.26 -19.24 2.52
CA LEU A 64 12.11 -19.56 1.38
C LEU A 64 13.56 -19.07 1.57
N ALA A 65 13.73 -17.88 2.15
CA ALA A 65 15.05 -17.33 2.43
C ALA A 65 15.83 -18.09 3.52
N ARG A 66 15.15 -18.90 4.35
CA ARG A 66 15.80 -19.73 5.39
C ARG A 66 16.22 -21.10 4.86
N GLU A 67 15.66 -21.52 3.74
CA GLU A 67 15.92 -22.82 3.11
C GLU A 67 17.01 -22.74 2.02
N SER A 68 17.48 -21.53 1.69
CA SER A 68 18.59 -21.25 0.75
C SER A 68 19.88 -20.96 1.50
#